data_AF-A0A2I1H8Y2-F1
#
_entry.id   AF-A0A2I1H8Y2-F1
#
_cell.length_a   1.000
_cell.length_b   1.000
_cell.length_c   1.000
_cell.angle_alpha   90.00
_cell.angle_beta   90.00
_cell.angle_gamma   90.00
#
_symmetry.space_group_name_H-M   'P 1'
#
loop_
_entity.id
_entity.type
_entity.pdbx_description
1 polymer ?
#
loop_
_entity_poly.entity_id
_entity_poly.type
_entity_poly.pdbx_seq_one_letter_code
_entity_poly.pdbx_strand_id
1 'polypeptide(L)'
;MPAHMRKQLKNHFVIGFVPFGGNFDEFIQPFINELKEFEKGKIMNIQGRDVWVVAGLGVVTADLPQGNDLSGVLRHGATKGCRTCTVEKYSYTDNSADIIRLSRYKQCTDLDFSLIAAESSITRKKQIGSEFGLRIKQSILDELQRERHLQTPQDIYHATAGKIKRLLRLTCELFSHEGENAFIRTWKALEKPKKWAYLPNPISHHESFMMSDYLRLAMIMPFILHRFLKVIHIKSDNLALIQQRINVQRNDLVPKYIVKCWVCVAQTMKIAFDRHFTNEKYIELQRCLDAKMNILTQVFEEFVNLPNLHLNFHFLLHARTYATLSNTQVGIKEMIHRIFKSMVLKTNRKTVELDLIKRYNTIFAIRHLIDGGTDRRFSRSSNGFTSLQKSDKSLFTNWYVTEDNSFSQDDYENETGGNKVAIILL
;
A
#
# COMPACT_ATOMS: atom_id res chain seq x y z
N MET A 1 -13.24 0.51 14.79
CA MET A 1 -12.93 1.97 14.82
C MET A 1 -13.36 2.68 13.53
N PRO A 2 -14.09 3.82 13.60
CA PRO A 2 -14.49 4.62 12.43
C PRO A 2 -13.31 5.01 11.52
N ALA A 3 -13.56 5.20 10.22
CA ALA A 3 -12.50 5.48 9.24
C ALA A 3 -11.73 6.79 9.53
N HIS A 4 -12.43 7.83 9.99
CA HIS A 4 -11.77 9.10 10.35
C HIS A 4 -10.83 8.94 11.55
N MET A 5 -11.19 8.09 12.53
CA MET A 5 -10.31 7.77 13.67
C MET A 5 -9.12 6.91 13.23
N ARG A 6 -9.35 5.90 12.39
CA ARG A 6 -8.25 5.04 11.87
C ARG A 6 -7.18 5.80 11.11
N LYS A 7 -7.53 6.92 10.47
CA LYS A 7 -6.56 7.73 9.73
C LYS A 7 -5.80 8.73 10.59
N GLN A 8 -6.22 8.91 11.83
CA GLN A 8 -5.51 9.79 12.73
C GLN A 8 -4.22 9.12 13.17
N LEU A 9 -3.09 9.82 12.96
CA LEU A 9 -1.79 9.41 13.48
C LEU A 9 -1.84 9.11 14.98
N LYS A 10 -2.76 9.79 15.71
CA LYS A 10 -2.96 9.55 17.12
C LYS A 10 -3.29 8.10 17.52
N ASN A 11 -3.91 7.35 16.62
CA ASN A 11 -4.34 5.98 16.86
C ASN A 11 -3.35 4.96 16.28
N HIS A 12 -2.15 5.40 15.88
CA HIS A 12 -1.07 4.54 15.42
C HIS A 12 -0.01 4.44 16.52
N PHE A 13 0.26 3.21 16.93
CA PHE A 13 1.22 2.90 17.98
C PHE A 13 2.46 2.26 17.36
N VAL A 14 3.63 2.80 17.67
CA VAL A 14 4.90 2.19 17.27
C VAL A 14 5.30 1.18 18.32
N ILE A 15 5.31 -0.11 17.94
CA ILE A 15 5.73 -1.22 18.81
C ILE A 15 7.26 -1.27 18.94
N GLY A 16 7.98 -0.89 17.89
CA GLY A 16 9.43 -0.76 17.90
C GLY A 16 9.99 -0.72 16.47
N PHE A 17 11.31 -0.74 16.39
CA PHE A 17 12.05 -0.79 15.13
C PHE A 17 12.81 -2.12 15.08
N VAL A 18 13.02 -2.63 13.87
CA VAL A 18 13.83 -3.83 13.63
C VAL A 18 15.00 -3.37 12.78
N PRO A 19 16.24 -3.34 13.32
CA PRO A 19 17.39 -2.84 12.60
C PRO A 19 17.75 -3.78 11.46
N PHE A 20 18.61 -3.30 10.56
CA PHE A 20 19.17 -4.16 9.52
C PHE A 20 19.93 -5.33 10.16
N GLY A 21 19.61 -6.55 9.74
CA GLY A 21 20.14 -7.79 10.34
C GLY A 21 19.38 -8.29 11.57
N GLY A 22 18.40 -7.52 12.08
CA GLY A 22 17.50 -7.95 13.15
C GLY A 22 16.49 -9.00 12.68
N ASN A 23 16.09 -9.88 13.60
CA ASN A 23 15.09 -10.90 13.34
C ASN A 23 13.70 -10.39 13.77
N PHE A 24 12.80 -10.21 12.80
CA PHE A 24 11.43 -9.78 13.06
C PHE A 24 10.65 -10.75 13.95
N ASP A 25 10.86 -12.05 13.80
CA ASP A 25 10.12 -13.07 14.55
C ASP A 25 10.51 -13.01 16.04
N GLU A 26 11.81 -12.87 16.34
CA GLU A 26 12.31 -12.67 17.71
C GLU A 26 11.78 -11.37 18.32
N PHE A 27 11.80 -10.29 17.54
CA PHE A 27 11.32 -8.97 17.99
C PHE A 27 9.83 -8.99 18.33
N ILE A 28 9.00 -9.65 17.52
CA ILE A 28 7.55 -9.59 17.68
C ILE A 28 7.01 -10.64 18.67
N GLN A 29 7.81 -11.63 19.06
CA GLN A 29 7.36 -12.72 19.94
C GLN A 29 6.66 -12.26 21.23
N PRO A 30 7.15 -11.24 21.97
CA PRO A 30 6.47 -10.80 23.20
C PRO A 30 5.04 -10.30 22.90
N PHE A 31 4.87 -9.54 21.82
CA PHE A 31 3.58 -9.05 21.38
C PHE A 31 2.63 -10.21 20.98
N ILE A 32 3.15 -11.23 20.29
CA ILE A 32 2.37 -12.43 19.94
C ILE A 32 1.89 -13.15 21.19
N ASN A 33 2.76 -13.31 22.19
CA ASN A 33 2.42 -13.98 23.45
C ASN A 33 1.33 -13.22 24.21
N GLU A 34 1.41 -11.89 24.27
CA GLU A 34 0.36 -11.07 24.89
C GLU A 34 -0.96 -11.17 24.13
N LEU A 35 -0.94 -11.08 22.80
CA LEU A 35 -2.15 -11.14 21.99
C LEU A 35 -2.84 -12.51 22.09
N LYS A 36 -2.09 -13.61 22.20
CA LYS A 36 -2.65 -14.96 22.46
C LYS A 36 -3.47 -15.02 23.75
N GLU A 37 -3.06 -14.31 24.79
CA GLU A 37 -3.83 -14.24 26.04
C GLU A 37 -5.12 -13.43 25.83
N PHE A 38 -5.07 -12.37 25.02
CA PHE A 38 -6.26 -11.61 24.65
C PHE A 38 -7.23 -12.37 23.74
N GLU A 39 -6.73 -13.26 22.88
CA GLU A 39 -7.59 -14.12 22.02
C GLU A 39 -8.43 -15.10 22.85
N LYS A 40 -7.92 -15.54 24.00
CA LYS A 40 -8.66 -16.36 24.97
C LYS A 40 -9.66 -15.56 25.81
N GLY A 41 -9.45 -14.24 25.88
CA GLY A 41 -10.21 -13.31 26.70
C GLY A 41 -9.61 -13.11 28.09
N LYS A 42 -9.70 -11.87 28.58
CA LYS A 42 -9.13 -11.44 29.87
C LYS A 42 -10.07 -10.47 30.57
N ILE A 43 -10.24 -10.63 31.89
CA ILE A 43 -10.95 -9.65 32.71
C ILE A 43 -10.06 -8.42 32.90
N MET A 44 -10.60 -7.25 32.56
CA MET A 44 -9.93 -5.97 32.72
C MET A 44 -10.84 -5.00 33.48
N ASN A 45 -10.27 -4.29 34.46
CA ASN A 45 -10.98 -3.20 35.11
C ASN A 45 -10.96 -1.95 34.24
N ILE A 46 -12.10 -1.65 33.61
CA ILE A 46 -12.29 -0.47 32.77
C ILE A 46 -13.25 0.47 33.50
N GLN A 47 -12.75 1.63 33.91
CA GLN A 47 -13.52 2.65 34.63
C GLN A 47 -14.24 2.11 35.88
N GLY A 48 -13.56 1.27 36.65
CA GLY A 48 -14.09 0.71 37.90
C GLY A 48 -15.02 -0.49 37.70
N ARG A 49 -15.20 -0.96 36.46
CA ARG A 49 -15.99 -2.16 36.14
C ARG A 49 -15.10 -3.24 35.57
N ASP A 50 -15.27 -4.46 36.06
CA ASP A 50 -14.61 -5.61 35.47
C ASP A 50 -15.34 -6.02 34.19
N VAL A 51 -14.62 -5.98 33.08
CA VAL A 51 -15.13 -6.26 31.74
C VAL A 51 -14.34 -7.42 31.16
N TRP A 52 -15.04 -8.39 30.58
CA TRP A 52 -14.41 -9.44 29.78
C TRP A 52 -14.00 -8.88 28.42
N VAL A 53 -12.69 -8.79 28.17
CA VAL A 53 -12.13 -8.24 26.94
C VAL A 53 -11.52 -9.35 26.11
N VAL A 54 -11.96 -9.47 24.86
CA VAL A 54 -11.35 -10.34 23.84
C VAL A 54 -10.79 -9.44 22.75
N ALA A 55 -9.55 -9.69 22.34
CA ALA A 55 -8.93 -8.99 21.22
C ALA A 55 -8.11 -9.98 20.38
N GLY A 56 -8.00 -9.69 19.09
CA GLY A 56 -7.25 -10.52 18.14
C GLY A 56 -6.69 -9.67 17.01
N LEU A 57 -5.87 -10.29 16.17
CA LEU A 57 -5.27 -9.61 15.04
C LEU A 57 -6.36 -9.28 13.99
N GLY A 58 -6.60 -8.00 13.70
CA GLY A 58 -7.59 -7.59 12.71
C GLY A 58 -7.09 -7.70 11.26
N VAL A 59 -5.99 -7.02 10.94
CA VAL A 59 -5.40 -6.99 9.59
C VAL A 59 -3.90 -6.69 9.64
N VAL A 60 -3.17 -7.29 8.71
CA VAL A 60 -1.74 -7.08 8.49
C VAL A 60 -1.56 -6.34 7.18
N THR A 61 -1.27 -5.05 7.26
CA THR A 61 -0.93 -4.27 6.06
C THR A 61 0.58 -4.13 5.95
N ALA A 62 1.11 -4.49 4.79
CA ALA A 62 2.53 -4.51 4.49
C ALA A 62 2.74 -4.14 3.02
N ASP A 63 3.96 -3.77 2.65
CA ASP A 63 4.30 -3.63 1.24
C ASP A 63 4.18 -4.98 0.50
N LEU A 64 4.33 -4.98 -0.83
CA LEU A 64 4.05 -6.17 -1.63
C LEU A 64 4.95 -7.36 -1.24
N PRO A 65 6.30 -7.26 -1.19
CA PRO A 65 7.15 -8.38 -0.82
C PRO A 65 6.97 -8.83 0.63
N GLN A 66 6.86 -7.89 1.57
CA GLN A 66 6.75 -8.23 2.98
C GLN A 66 5.39 -8.86 3.30
N GLY A 67 4.32 -8.44 2.64
CA GLY A 67 3.01 -9.08 2.80
C GLY A 67 3.04 -10.56 2.43
N ASN A 68 3.85 -10.95 1.42
CA ASN A 68 4.05 -12.37 1.09
C ASN A 68 4.82 -13.12 2.18
N ASP A 69 5.87 -12.49 2.72
CA ASP A 69 6.65 -13.05 3.81
C ASP A 69 5.77 -13.30 5.05
N LEU A 70 4.90 -12.35 5.39
CA LEU A 70 3.95 -12.43 6.50
C LEU A 70 2.79 -13.37 6.24
N SER A 71 2.49 -13.75 5.00
CA SER A 71 1.49 -14.77 4.67
C SER A 71 2.09 -16.17 4.48
N GLY A 72 3.42 -16.31 4.58
CA GLY A 72 4.13 -17.56 4.32
C GLY A 72 4.21 -17.96 2.84
N VAL A 73 4.00 -17.01 1.92
CA VAL A 73 3.96 -17.25 0.46
C VAL A 73 5.27 -16.77 -0.17
N LEU A 74 5.76 -17.46 -1.19
CA LEU A 74 6.92 -17.01 -1.95
C LEU A 74 6.63 -15.67 -2.64
N ARG A 75 7.67 -14.88 -2.90
CA ARG A 75 7.53 -13.54 -3.51
C ARG A 75 7.07 -13.64 -4.98
N HIS A 76 6.69 -12.50 -5.54
CA HIS A 76 6.10 -12.35 -6.88
C HIS A 76 6.91 -12.96 -8.05
N GLY A 77 8.20 -13.28 -7.88
CA GLY A 77 9.01 -13.97 -8.89
C GLY A 77 8.74 -15.48 -9.01
N ALA A 78 8.16 -16.09 -7.98
CA ALA A 78 7.80 -17.51 -7.97
C ALA A 78 6.65 -17.82 -8.94
N THR A 79 6.56 -19.08 -9.38
CA THR A 79 5.48 -19.54 -10.27
C THR A 79 4.11 -19.26 -9.66
N LYS A 80 3.91 -19.53 -8.36
CA LYS A 80 2.68 -19.22 -7.62
C LYS A 80 2.94 -18.17 -6.53
N GLY A 81 3.37 -16.99 -6.94
CA GLY A 81 3.78 -15.90 -6.04
C GLY A 81 2.64 -15.01 -5.52
N CYS A 82 1.38 -15.25 -5.90
CA CYS A 82 0.25 -14.50 -5.36
C CYS A 82 -0.11 -15.02 -3.96
N ARG A 83 -0.22 -14.12 -2.97
CA ARG A 83 -0.63 -14.50 -1.61
C ARG A 83 -2.14 -14.66 -1.42
N THR A 84 -2.94 -14.42 -2.45
CA THR A 84 -4.41 -14.54 -2.37
C THR A 84 -4.93 -15.72 -3.18
N CYS A 85 -4.18 -16.18 -4.19
CA CYS A 85 -4.56 -17.32 -5.03
C CYS A 85 -3.34 -18.13 -5.49
N THR A 86 -3.59 -19.28 -6.10
CA THR A 86 -2.61 -20.23 -6.62
C THR A 86 -2.40 -20.10 -8.14
N VAL A 87 -2.94 -19.06 -8.77
CA VAL A 87 -2.75 -18.76 -10.20
C VAL A 87 -1.25 -18.68 -10.49
N GLU A 88 -0.84 -19.28 -11.60
CA GLU A 88 0.55 -19.23 -12.03
C GLU A 88 0.89 -17.90 -12.71
N LYS A 89 2.14 -17.46 -12.58
CA LYS A 89 2.58 -16.15 -13.09
C LYS A 89 2.36 -15.96 -14.59
N TYR A 90 2.27 -17.03 -15.37
CA TYR A 90 2.03 -17.00 -16.82
C TYR A 90 0.55 -16.85 -17.19
N SER A 91 -0.35 -16.90 -16.21
CA SER A 91 -1.81 -16.76 -16.37
C SER A 91 -2.37 -15.60 -15.53
N TYR A 92 -1.51 -14.68 -15.11
CA TYR A 92 -1.87 -13.55 -14.24
C TYR A 92 -2.82 -12.54 -14.86
N THR A 93 -2.98 -12.56 -16.18
CA THR A 93 -3.96 -11.73 -16.91
C THR A 93 -5.04 -12.56 -17.61
N ASP A 94 -5.19 -13.84 -17.23
CA ASP A 94 -6.25 -14.70 -17.74
C ASP A 94 -7.58 -14.42 -17.01
N ASN A 95 -8.51 -13.77 -17.71
CA ASN A 95 -9.83 -13.45 -17.18
C ASN A 95 -10.76 -14.67 -17.10
N SER A 96 -10.39 -15.82 -17.67
CA SER A 96 -11.19 -17.07 -17.61
C SER A 96 -10.90 -17.89 -16.36
N ALA A 97 -9.85 -17.55 -15.61
CA ALA A 97 -9.47 -18.24 -14.40
C ALA A 97 -10.54 -18.10 -13.31
N ASP A 98 -11.02 -19.23 -12.77
CA ASP A 98 -11.88 -19.24 -11.60
C ASP A 98 -11.06 -18.87 -10.35
N ILE A 99 -11.00 -17.56 -10.08
CA ILE A 99 -10.25 -16.99 -8.96
C ILE A 99 -10.76 -17.51 -7.61
N ILE A 100 -12.06 -17.80 -7.47
CA ILE A 100 -12.63 -18.30 -6.21
C ILE A 100 -12.12 -19.71 -5.94
N ARG A 101 -12.15 -20.58 -6.95
CA ARG A 101 -11.62 -21.94 -6.86
C ARG A 101 -10.12 -21.96 -6.63
N LEU A 102 -9.39 -21.04 -7.27
CA LEU A 102 -7.93 -20.93 -7.16
C LEU A 102 -7.49 -20.08 -5.95
N SER A 103 -8.42 -19.58 -5.13
CA SER A 103 -8.07 -18.79 -3.94
C SER A 103 -7.31 -19.63 -2.94
N ARG A 104 -6.40 -18.99 -2.20
CA ARG A 104 -5.71 -19.64 -1.09
C ARG A 104 -6.60 -19.54 0.15
N TYR A 105 -6.97 -20.71 0.66
CA TYR A 105 -7.67 -20.85 1.94
C TYR A 105 -6.70 -21.37 2.99
N LYS A 106 -6.83 -20.90 4.23
CA LYS A 106 -5.98 -21.30 5.35
C LYS A 106 -5.98 -22.82 5.54
N GLN A 107 -7.14 -23.49 5.51
CA GLN A 107 -7.17 -24.94 5.76
C GLN A 107 -6.35 -25.71 4.72
N CYS A 108 -6.49 -25.37 3.43
CA CYS A 108 -5.69 -26.00 2.37
C CYS A 108 -4.21 -25.69 2.53
N THR A 109 -3.88 -24.44 2.84
CA THR A 109 -2.49 -24.00 3.00
C THR A 109 -1.82 -24.64 4.22
N ASP A 110 -2.56 -24.86 5.30
CA ASP A 110 -2.07 -25.55 6.50
C ASP A 110 -1.68 -27.01 6.17
N LEU A 111 -2.49 -27.71 5.37
CA LEU A 111 -2.17 -29.05 4.87
C LEU A 111 -0.89 -29.04 4.02
N ASP A 112 -0.75 -28.08 3.10
CA ASP A 112 0.44 -27.93 2.28
C ASP A 112 1.70 -27.68 3.14
N PHE A 113 1.58 -26.86 4.20
CA PHE A 113 2.66 -26.66 5.16
C PHE A 113 3.01 -27.93 5.95
N SER A 114 2.03 -28.74 6.33
CA SER A 114 2.27 -30.03 6.98
C SER A 114 3.05 -30.99 6.07
N LEU A 115 2.74 -31.02 4.77
CA LEU A 115 3.50 -31.79 3.78
C LEU A 115 4.95 -31.31 3.68
N ILE A 116 5.17 -30.00 3.60
CA ILE A 116 6.52 -29.42 3.60
C ILE A 116 7.26 -29.75 4.92
N ALA A 117 6.58 -29.69 6.05
CA ALA A 117 7.19 -29.94 7.36
C ALA A 117 7.62 -31.40 7.55
N ALA A 118 6.84 -32.35 7.03
CA ALA A 118 7.06 -33.79 7.13
C ALA A 118 8.31 -34.27 6.39
N GLU A 119 8.78 -33.54 5.38
CA GLU A 119 10.01 -33.87 4.67
C GLU A 119 11.25 -33.71 5.57
N SER A 120 12.26 -34.55 5.38
CA SER A 120 13.52 -34.48 6.15
C SER A 120 14.55 -33.55 5.49
N SER A 121 14.62 -33.58 4.16
CA SER A 121 15.61 -32.82 3.38
C SER A 121 15.16 -31.38 3.12
N ILE A 122 16.02 -30.41 3.48
CA ILE A 122 15.79 -28.99 3.16
C ILE A 122 15.61 -28.78 1.65
N THR A 123 16.32 -29.53 0.81
CA THR A 123 16.18 -29.47 -0.65
C THR A 123 14.78 -29.89 -1.09
N ARG A 124 14.27 -30.98 -0.51
CA ARG A 124 12.91 -31.46 -0.80
C ARG A 124 11.84 -30.48 -0.30
N LYS A 125 12.03 -29.90 0.89
CA LYS A 125 11.17 -28.80 1.41
C LYS A 125 11.11 -27.62 0.45
N LYS A 126 12.26 -27.20 -0.10
CA LYS A 126 12.33 -26.11 -1.09
C LYS A 126 11.59 -26.46 -2.38
N GLN A 127 11.72 -27.69 -2.84
CA GLN A 127 11.04 -28.17 -4.05
C GLN A 127 9.52 -28.12 -3.87
N ILE A 128 9.00 -28.79 -2.85
CA ILE A 128 7.55 -28.83 -2.56
C ILE A 128 7.02 -27.43 -2.24
N GLY A 129 7.76 -26.64 -1.45
CA GLY A 129 7.42 -25.24 -1.19
C GLY A 129 7.29 -24.42 -2.48
N SER A 130 8.20 -24.61 -3.45
CA SER A 130 8.12 -23.96 -4.75
C SER A 130 6.90 -24.40 -5.57
N GLU A 131 6.52 -25.68 -5.52
CA GLU A 131 5.34 -26.24 -6.23
C GLU A 131 4.02 -25.63 -5.70
N PHE A 132 3.93 -25.43 -4.38
CA PHE A 132 2.79 -24.77 -3.74
C PHE A 132 2.87 -23.24 -3.71
N GLY A 133 4.03 -22.66 -4.02
CA GLY A 133 4.30 -21.24 -3.88
C GLY A 133 4.43 -20.78 -2.42
N LEU A 134 4.80 -21.68 -1.51
CA LEU A 134 4.93 -21.44 -0.07
C LEU A 134 6.39 -21.41 0.38
N ARG A 135 6.64 -20.66 1.45
CA ARG A 135 7.94 -20.66 2.13
C ARG A 135 8.09 -21.95 2.93
N ILE A 136 9.34 -22.29 3.31
CA ILE A 136 9.58 -23.45 4.19
C ILE A 136 9.11 -23.14 5.63
N LYS A 137 9.33 -21.90 6.07
CA LYS A 137 8.95 -21.42 7.39
C LYS A 137 7.60 -20.71 7.31
N GLN A 138 6.69 -21.07 8.21
CA GLN A 138 5.43 -20.34 8.42
C GLN A 138 5.69 -18.95 9.03
N SER A 139 4.69 -18.07 8.97
CA SER A 139 4.79 -16.77 9.61
C SER A 139 4.68 -16.91 11.12
N ILE A 140 5.44 -16.13 11.88
CA ILE A 140 5.24 -15.97 13.33
C ILE A 140 3.80 -15.56 13.68
N LEU A 141 3.12 -14.85 12.77
CA LEU A 141 1.72 -14.45 12.95
C LEU A 141 0.74 -15.63 12.88
N ASP A 142 1.15 -16.79 12.36
CA ASP A 142 0.31 -17.99 12.29
C ASP A 142 0.20 -18.69 13.64
N GLU A 143 0.92 -18.20 14.66
CA GLU A 143 0.70 -18.56 16.06
C GLU A 143 -0.58 -17.97 16.65
N LEU A 144 -1.18 -16.99 15.98
CA LEU A 144 -2.43 -16.32 16.36
C LEU A 144 -3.63 -16.93 15.66
N GLN A 145 -4.83 -16.71 16.19
CA GLN A 145 -6.08 -17.07 15.53
C GLN A 145 -6.36 -16.13 14.35
N ARG A 146 -5.87 -16.50 13.17
CA ARG A 146 -6.03 -15.69 11.95
C ARG A 146 -6.24 -16.50 10.68
N GLU A 147 -6.90 -15.89 9.70
CA GLU A 147 -6.86 -16.29 8.29
C GLU A 147 -5.76 -15.51 7.57
N ARG A 148 -4.58 -16.13 7.41
CA ARG A 148 -3.38 -15.54 6.82
C ARG A 148 -3.58 -14.85 5.47
N HIS A 149 -4.42 -15.39 4.57
CA HIS A 149 -4.57 -14.87 3.20
C HIS A 149 -5.60 -13.75 3.11
N LEU A 150 -6.65 -13.82 3.94
CA LEU A 150 -7.67 -12.77 4.04
C LEU A 150 -7.19 -11.59 4.89
N GLN A 151 -6.47 -11.88 5.97
CA GLN A 151 -5.95 -10.90 6.93
C GLN A 151 -4.60 -10.30 6.55
N THR A 152 -4.03 -10.68 5.41
CA THR A 152 -2.85 -10.04 4.81
C THR A 152 -3.18 -9.52 3.39
N PRO A 153 -4.10 -8.53 3.27
CA PRO A 153 -4.63 -8.09 1.98
C PRO A 153 -3.54 -7.50 1.06
N GLN A 154 -3.82 -7.46 -0.24
CA GLN A 154 -2.98 -6.79 -1.23
C GLN A 154 -3.03 -5.27 -1.03
N ASP A 155 -1.86 -4.63 -0.99
CA ASP A 155 -1.81 -3.18 -0.81
C ASP A 155 -2.10 -2.46 -2.13
N ILE A 156 -3.23 -1.74 -2.14
CA ILE A 156 -3.68 -0.96 -3.30
C ILE A 156 -2.75 0.23 -3.60
N TYR A 157 -2.11 0.80 -2.58
CA TYR A 157 -1.30 2.01 -2.74
C TYR A 157 -0.03 1.71 -3.55
N HIS A 158 0.80 0.77 -3.09
CA HIS A 158 2.01 0.35 -3.79
C HIS A 158 1.70 -0.29 -5.14
N ALA A 159 0.65 -1.13 -5.21
CA ALA A 159 0.26 -1.77 -6.47
C ALA A 159 -0.09 -0.71 -7.54
N THR A 160 -0.85 0.31 -7.17
CA THR A 160 -1.30 1.35 -8.10
C THR A 160 -0.15 2.28 -8.49
N ALA A 161 0.66 2.73 -7.52
CA ALA A 161 1.84 3.54 -7.80
C ALA A 161 2.82 2.81 -8.74
N GLY A 162 3.07 1.50 -8.52
CA GLY A 162 3.91 0.69 -9.39
C GLY A 162 3.35 0.55 -10.82
N LYS A 163 2.03 0.43 -10.98
CA LYS A 163 1.37 0.42 -12.30
C LYS A 163 1.53 1.76 -13.02
N ILE A 164 1.35 2.87 -12.32
CA ILE A 164 1.48 4.21 -12.91
C ILE A 164 2.92 4.51 -13.27
N LYS A 165 3.90 4.16 -12.42
CA LYS A 165 5.31 4.29 -12.73
C LYS A 165 5.65 3.62 -14.07
N ARG A 166 5.21 2.37 -14.24
CA ARG A 166 5.40 1.63 -15.49
C ARG A 166 4.68 2.29 -16.66
N LEU A 167 3.41 2.65 -16.50
CA LEU A 167 2.63 3.29 -17.57
C LEU A 167 3.24 4.63 -18.01
N LEU A 168 3.76 5.42 -17.05
CA LEU A 168 4.43 6.69 -17.31
C LEU A 168 5.67 6.49 -18.17
N ARG A 169 6.55 5.56 -17.75
CA ARG A 169 7.77 5.25 -18.49
C ARG A 169 7.44 4.82 -19.92
N LEU A 170 6.54 3.86 -20.09
CA LEU A 170 6.12 3.38 -21.40
C LEU A 170 5.53 4.51 -22.25
N THR A 171 4.65 5.34 -21.67
CA THR A 171 4.05 6.48 -22.38
C THR A 171 5.11 7.47 -22.87
N CYS A 172 6.12 7.79 -22.05
CA CYS A 172 7.21 8.67 -22.45
C CYS A 172 8.09 8.04 -23.55
N GLU A 173 8.36 6.73 -23.47
CA GLU A 173 9.13 5.99 -24.48
C GLU A 173 8.46 5.96 -25.86
N LEU A 174 7.12 6.10 -25.92
CA LEU A 174 6.36 6.17 -27.18
C LEU A 174 6.63 7.44 -27.99
N PHE A 175 7.02 8.55 -27.35
CA PHE A 175 7.04 9.84 -28.01
C PHE A 175 8.12 9.93 -29.08
N SER A 176 7.76 10.49 -30.25
CA SER A 176 8.74 10.99 -31.22
C SER A 176 9.38 12.28 -30.69
N HIS A 177 10.39 12.81 -31.39
CA HIS A 177 10.99 14.09 -31.00
C HIS A 177 9.96 15.24 -30.98
N GLU A 178 9.05 15.26 -31.95
CA GLU A 178 7.91 16.18 -32.00
C GLU A 178 6.96 15.98 -30.81
N GLY A 179 6.73 14.72 -30.44
CA GLY A 179 5.92 14.33 -29.29
C GLY A 179 6.50 14.77 -27.96
N GLU A 180 7.80 14.59 -27.74
CA GLU A 180 8.50 15.05 -26.53
C GLU A 180 8.41 16.58 -26.38
N ASN A 181 8.66 17.30 -27.47
CA ASN A 181 8.56 18.76 -27.50
C ASN A 181 7.13 19.23 -27.21
N ALA A 182 6.12 18.58 -27.80
CA ALA A 182 4.71 18.88 -27.57
C ALA A 182 4.28 18.56 -26.11
N PHE A 183 4.78 17.45 -25.56
CA PHE A 183 4.57 17.09 -24.15
C PHE A 183 5.15 18.15 -23.22
N ILE A 184 6.41 18.56 -23.41
CA ILE A 184 7.08 19.56 -22.56
C ILE A 184 6.35 20.90 -22.60
N ARG A 185 5.93 21.36 -23.77
CA ARG A 185 5.12 22.59 -23.90
C ARG A 185 3.81 22.49 -23.12
N THR A 186 3.10 21.38 -23.27
CA THR A 186 1.82 21.14 -22.58
C THR A 186 2.01 21.00 -21.07
N TRP A 187 3.07 20.32 -20.63
CA TRP A 187 3.42 20.11 -19.22
C TRP A 187 3.71 21.43 -18.49
N LYS A 188 4.43 22.34 -19.14
CA LYS A 188 4.74 23.69 -18.64
C LYS A 188 3.50 24.58 -18.59
N ALA A 189 2.62 24.48 -19.59
CA ALA A 189 1.40 25.26 -19.66
C ALA A 189 0.27 24.75 -18.74
N LEU A 190 0.38 23.53 -18.19
CA LEU A 190 -0.63 22.98 -17.30
C LEU A 190 -0.58 23.66 -15.93
N GLU A 191 -1.65 24.37 -15.59
CA GLU A 191 -1.92 24.85 -14.24
C GLU A 191 -2.10 23.66 -13.29
N LYS A 192 -1.25 23.59 -12.27
CA LYS A 192 -1.30 22.59 -11.21
C LYS A 192 -1.93 23.23 -9.97
N PRO A 193 -2.64 22.47 -9.12
CA PRO A 193 -3.17 23.01 -7.87
C PRO A 193 -2.07 23.70 -7.06
N LYS A 194 -2.34 24.91 -6.53
CA LYS A 194 -1.33 25.75 -5.85
C LYS A 194 -0.63 25.06 -4.68
N LYS A 195 -1.28 24.06 -4.07
CA LYS A 195 -0.73 23.31 -2.95
C LYS A 195 0.28 22.26 -3.39
N TRP A 196 0.21 21.78 -4.65
CA TRP A 196 1.10 20.72 -5.13
C TRP A 196 2.56 21.18 -5.12
N ALA A 197 3.41 20.33 -4.53
CA ALA A 197 4.84 20.45 -4.71
C ALA A 197 5.21 20.45 -6.20
N TYR A 198 6.36 21.06 -6.49
CA TYR A 198 6.89 21.08 -7.84
C TYR A 198 7.10 19.64 -8.35
N LEU A 199 6.48 19.32 -9.49
CA LEU A 199 6.69 18.06 -10.19
C LEU A 199 7.73 18.27 -11.31
N PRO A 200 8.91 17.63 -11.26
CA PRO A 200 9.89 17.71 -12.34
C PRO A 200 9.34 17.13 -13.65
N ASN A 201 10.03 17.40 -14.76
CA ASN A 201 9.64 16.87 -16.07
C ASN A 201 9.59 15.32 -16.06
N PRO A 202 8.43 14.72 -16.33
CA PRO A 202 8.29 13.26 -16.33
C PRO A 202 9.20 12.53 -17.33
N ILE A 203 9.55 13.13 -18.47
CA ILE A 203 10.41 12.46 -19.46
C ILE A 203 11.78 12.18 -18.85
N SER A 204 12.44 13.23 -18.35
CA SER A 204 13.84 13.15 -17.88
C SER A 204 13.98 12.66 -16.44
N HIS A 205 12.93 12.82 -15.62
CA HIS A 205 13.02 12.64 -14.17
C HIS A 205 12.02 11.63 -13.61
N HIS A 206 11.39 10.78 -14.44
CA HIS A 206 10.39 9.82 -13.94
C HIS A 206 10.91 8.96 -12.78
N GLU A 207 12.18 8.53 -12.80
CA GLU A 207 12.77 7.72 -11.73
C GLU A 207 12.92 8.45 -10.39
N SER A 208 12.89 9.78 -10.38
CA SER A 208 12.98 10.59 -9.14
C SER A 208 11.65 10.73 -8.40
N PHE A 209 10.53 10.38 -9.04
CA PHE A 209 9.21 10.54 -8.44
C PHE A 209 8.97 9.61 -7.25
N MET A 210 8.35 10.17 -6.21
CA MET A 210 7.82 9.37 -5.11
C MET A 210 6.51 8.69 -5.52
N MET A 211 6.07 7.70 -4.72
CA MET A 211 4.79 7.03 -4.94
C MET A 211 3.59 7.98 -5.01
N SER A 212 3.57 8.99 -4.15
CA SER A 212 2.54 10.03 -4.15
C SER A 212 2.50 10.83 -5.45
N ASP A 213 3.66 11.08 -6.06
CA ASP A 213 3.76 11.84 -7.30
C ASP A 213 3.20 11.04 -8.47
N TYR A 214 3.45 9.73 -8.53
CA TYR A 214 2.79 8.86 -9.52
C TYR A 214 1.26 8.92 -9.38
N LEU A 215 0.74 8.90 -8.16
CA LEU A 215 -0.71 9.01 -7.95
C LEU A 215 -1.26 10.37 -8.42
N ARG A 216 -0.54 11.47 -8.17
CA ARG A 216 -0.89 12.80 -8.71
C ARG A 216 -0.85 12.83 -10.24
N LEU A 217 0.18 12.25 -10.84
CA LEU A 217 0.36 12.19 -12.29
C LEU A 217 -0.80 11.47 -12.96
N ALA A 218 -1.29 10.37 -12.40
CA ALA A 218 -2.45 9.68 -12.92
C ALA A 218 -3.71 10.56 -13.02
N MET A 219 -3.84 11.58 -12.17
CA MET A 219 -4.97 12.52 -12.22
C MET A 219 -4.86 13.50 -13.40
N ILE A 220 -3.64 13.92 -13.78
CA ILE A 220 -3.42 14.99 -14.78
C ILE A 220 -3.02 14.48 -16.16
N MET A 221 -2.40 13.30 -16.24
CA MET A 221 -1.91 12.71 -17.49
C MET A 221 -3.00 12.52 -18.56
N PRO A 222 -4.24 12.09 -18.25
CA PRO A 222 -5.30 12.05 -19.25
C PRO A 222 -5.51 13.39 -19.97
N PHE A 223 -5.50 14.50 -19.21
CA PHE A 223 -5.71 15.84 -19.75
C PHE A 223 -4.50 16.35 -20.55
N ILE A 224 -3.29 16.05 -20.08
CA ILE A 224 -2.05 16.41 -20.79
C ILE A 224 -2.03 15.72 -22.16
N LEU A 225 -2.20 14.40 -22.18
CA LEU A 225 -2.14 13.63 -23.41
C LEU A 225 -3.27 14.02 -24.37
N HIS A 226 -4.48 14.26 -23.86
CA HIS A 226 -5.61 14.68 -24.69
C HIS A 226 -5.35 16.01 -25.42
N ARG A 227 -4.58 16.93 -24.84
CA ARG A 227 -4.30 18.25 -25.43
C ARG A 227 -3.36 18.20 -26.64
N PHE A 228 -2.39 17.28 -26.66
CA PHE A 228 -1.38 17.28 -27.72
C PHE A 228 -1.28 15.98 -28.50
N LEU A 229 -1.54 14.80 -27.90
CA LEU A 229 -1.16 13.52 -28.50
C LEU A 229 -1.88 13.26 -29.83
N LYS A 230 -1.11 13.09 -30.89
CA LYS A 230 -1.55 12.82 -32.27
C LYS A 230 -0.61 11.77 -32.87
N VAL A 231 -0.96 11.23 -34.03
CA VAL A 231 -0.15 10.19 -34.72
C VAL A 231 1.30 10.63 -34.90
N ILE A 232 1.54 11.88 -35.33
CA ILE A 232 2.89 12.45 -35.53
C ILE A 232 3.75 12.53 -34.26
N HIS A 233 3.14 12.41 -33.08
CA HIS A 233 3.82 12.51 -31.79
C HIS A 233 4.29 11.15 -31.25
N ILE A 234 4.03 10.06 -31.99
CA ILE A 234 4.35 8.69 -31.60
C ILE A 234 5.37 8.14 -32.61
N LYS A 235 6.40 7.45 -32.12
CA LYS A 235 7.38 6.75 -32.98
C LYS A 235 6.66 5.76 -33.92
N SER A 236 7.06 5.71 -35.18
CA SER A 236 6.41 4.89 -36.24
C SER A 236 6.26 3.41 -35.86
N ASP A 237 7.32 2.83 -35.31
CA ASP A 237 7.37 1.39 -35.02
C ASP A 237 6.42 1.03 -33.87
N ASN A 238 6.41 1.88 -32.83
CA ASN A 238 5.48 1.74 -31.70
C ASN A 238 4.03 1.96 -32.13
N LEU A 239 3.77 2.91 -33.04
CA LEU A 239 2.44 3.16 -33.57
C LEU A 239 1.89 1.92 -34.28
N ALA A 240 2.69 1.30 -35.16
CA ALA A 240 2.32 0.09 -35.90
C ALA A 240 2.08 -1.09 -34.95
N LEU A 241 2.98 -1.29 -33.98
CA LEU A 241 2.86 -2.36 -32.98
C LEU A 241 1.58 -2.21 -32.13
N ILE A 242 1.31 -1.01 -31.61
CA ILE A 242 0.09 -0.76 -30.84
C ILE A 242 -1.15 -0.94 -31.72
N GLN A 243 -1.12 -0.42 -32.96
CA GLN A 243 -2.23 -0.55 -33.92
C GLN A 243 -2.61 -2.01 -34.17
N GLN A 244 -1.62 -2.87 -34.37
CA GLN A 244 -1.82 -4.31 -34.53
C GLN A 244 -2.44 -4.92 -33.27
N ARG A 245 -1.91 -4.59 -32.08
CA ARG A 245 -2.38 -5.14 -30.80
C ARG A 245 -3.81 -4.73 -30.45
N ILE A 246 -4.20 -3.48 -30.71
CA ILE A 246 -5.57 -3.02 -30.50
C ILE A 246 -6.52 -3.47 -31.62
N ASN A 247 -6.01 -4.10 -32.68
CA ASN A 247 -6.73 -4.62 -33.84
C ASN A 247 -7.63 -3.57 -34.52
N VAL A 248 -7.04 -2.41 -34.89
CA VAL A 248 -7.76 -1.34 -35.60
C VAL A 248 -7.10 -1.00 -36.94
N GLN A 249 -7.94 -0.74 -37.94
CA GLN A 249 -7.47 -0.36 -39.28
C GLN A 249 -6.93 1.07 -39.36
N ARG A 250 -7.42 1.96 -38.49
CA ARG A 250 -7.08 3.39 -38.53
C ARG A 250 -6.04 3.75 -37.47
N ASN A 251 -4.91 4.30 -37.90
CA ASN A 251 -3.83 4.72 -37.01
C ASN A 251 -4.21 5.92 -36.10
N ASP A 252 -5.18 6.75 -36.48
CA ASP A 252 -5.65 7.88 -35.67
C ASP A 252 -6.36 7.46 -34.38
N LEU A 253 -6.70 6.18 -34.24
CA LEU A 253 -7.25 5.62 -33.02
C LEU A 253 -6.17 5.31 -31.97
N VAL A 254 -4.91 5.09 -32.36
CA VAL A 254 -3.83 4.72 -31.43
C VAL A 254 -3.64 5.77 -30.31
N PRO A 255 -3.50 7.08 -30.60
CA PRO A 255 -3.48 8.12 -29.56
C PRO A 255 -4.67 8.06 -28.60
N LYS A 256 -5.87 7.76 -29.12
CA LYS A 256 -7.11 7.69 -28.31
C LYS A 256 -7.06 6.51 -27.34
N TYR A 257 -6.52 5.37 -27.75
CA TYR A 257 -6.33 4.21 -26.88
C TYR A 257 -5.28 4.46 -25.79
N ILE A 258 -4.17 5.13 -26.12
CA ILE A 258 -3.16 5.54 -25.13
C ILE A 258 -3.79 6.48 -24.08
N VAL A 259 -4.56 7.48 -24.50
CA VAL A 259 -5.32 8.35 -23.58
C VAL A 259 -6.30 7.53 -22.74
N LYS A 260 -7.01 6.58 -23.36
CA LYS A 260 -7.97 5.70 -22.67
C LYS A 260 -7.32 4.86 -21.57
N CYS A 261 -6.09 4.38 -21.75
CA CYS A 261 -5.32 3.72 -20.68
C CYS A 261 -5.23 4.60 -19.42
N TRP A 262 -4.83 5.86 -19.59
CA TRP A 262 -4.72 6.81 -18.50
C TRP A 262 -6.08 7.16 -17.88
N VAL A 263 -7.13 7.29 -18.69
CA VAL A 263 -8.50 7.50 -18.19
C VAL A 263 -8.95 6.34 -17.32
N CYS A 264 -8.76 5.09 -17.74
CA CYS A 264 -9.13 3.91 -16.95
C CYS A 264 -8.35 3.85 -15.63
N VAL A 265 -7.05 4.18 -15.63
CA VAL A 265 -6.26 4.28 -14.39
C VAL A 265 -6.81 5.36 -13.46
N ALA A 266 -7.08 6.56 -13.96
CA ALA A 266 -7.62 7.67 -13.17
C ALA A 266 -9.00 7.34 -12.57
N GLN A 267 -9.90 6.75 -13.37
CA GLN A 267 -11.23 6.32 -12.91
C GLN A 267 -11.13 5.24 -11.83
N THR A 268 -10.26 4.25 -12.03
CA THR A 268 -10.05 3.18 -11.03
C THR A 268 -9.52 3.76 -9.72
N MET A 269 -8.61 4.72 -9.78
CA MET A 269 -8.09 5.38 -8.58
C MET A 269 -9.15 6.14 -7.81
N LYS A 270 -10.02 6.87 -8.51
CA LYS A 270 -11.12 7.63 -7.87
C LYS A 270 -11.96 6.73 -6.97
N ILE A 271 -12.33 5.55 -7.45
CA ILE A 271 -13.16 4.60 -6.70
C ILE A 271 -12.31 3.84 -5.67
N ALA A 272 -11.11 3.38 -6.05
CA ALA A 272 -10.26 2.59 -5.16
C ALA A 272 -9.86 3.36 -3.87
N PHE A 273 -9.69 4.68 -3.96
CA PHE A 273 -9.37 5.52 -2.81
C PHE A 273 -10.59 6.23 -2.20
N ASP A 274 -11.80 5.84 -2.60
CA ASP A 274 -13.02 6.32 -1.95
C ASP A 274 -13.07 5.84 -0.49
N ARG A 275 -13.68 6.67 0.35
CA ARG A 275 -13.83 6.43 1.80
C ARG A 275 -15.09 5.66 2.15
N HIS A 276 -16.07 5.62 1.24
CA HIS A 276 -17.37 5.02 1.48
C HIS A 276 -17.81 4.21 0.27
N PHE A 277 -18.10 2.94 0.48
CA PHE A 277 -18.60 2.05 -0.57
C PHE A 277 -20.08 1.75 -0.33
N THR A 278 -20.88 1.90 -1.38
CA THR A 278 -22.22 1.34 -1.48
C THR A 278 -22.17 0.08 -2.36
N ASN A 279 -23.28 -0.65 -2.49
CA ASN A 279 -23.37 -1.79 -3.40
C ASN A 279 -23.02 -1.41 -4.85
N GLU A 280 -23.45 -0.23 -5.29
CA GLU A 280 -23.16 0.31 -6.62
C GLU A 280 -21.66 0.57 -6.80
N LYS A 281 -20.98 1.06 -5.75
CA LYS A 281 -19.52 1.29 -5.81
C LYS A 281 -18.71 0.01 -5.88
N TYR A 282 -19.18 -1.10 -5.30
CA TYR A 282 -18.52 -2.39 -5.49
C TYR A 282 -18.62 -2.86 -6.95
N ILE A 283 -19.78 -2.68 -7.59
CA ILE A 283 -19.99 -2.98 -9.01
C ILE A 283 -19.11 -2.06 -9.88
N GLU A 284 -19.08 -0.76 -9.56
CA GLU A 284 -18.27 0.22 -10.25
C GLU A 284 -16.77 -0.08 -10.14
N LEU A 285 -16.31 -0.47 -8.94
CA LEU A 285 -14.93 -0.89 -8.70
C LEU A 285 -14.57 -2.07 -9.61
N GLN A 286 -15.39 -3.12 -9.64
CA GLN A 286 -15.15 -4.30 -10.47
C GLN A 286 -15.02 -3.90 -11.95
N ARG A 287 -15.98 -3.14 -12.46
CA ARG A 287 -15.99 -2.65 -13.84
C ARG A 287 -14.73 -1.84 -14.17
N CYS A 288 -14.27 -0.97 -13.27
CA CYS A 288 -13.06 -0.18 -13.47
C CYS A 288 -11.79 -1.06 -13.44
N LEU A 289 -11.72 -2.05 -12.55
CA LEU A 289 -10.61 -2.98 -12.47
C LEU A 289 -10.47 -3.83 -13.73
N ASP A 290 -11.60 -4.32 -14.26
CA ASP A 290 -11.66 -5.10 -15.50
C ASP A 290 -11.31 -4.25 -16.72
N ALA A 291 -11.90 -3.06 -16.83
CA ALA A 291 -11.59 -2.13 -17.91
C ALA A 291 -10.11 -1.75 -17.93
N LYS A 292 -9.53 -1.47 -16.74
CA LYS A 292 -8.10 -1.17 -16.59
C LYS A 292 -7.22 -2.36 -16.95
N MET A 293 -7.58 -3.58 -16.53
CA MET A 293 -6.87 -4.81 -16.90
C MET A 293 -6.83 -4.95 -18.42
N ASN A 294 -8.01 -4.95 -19.06
CA ASN A 294 -8.16 -5.21 -20.48
C ASN A 294 -7.45 -4.16 -21.34
N ILE A 295 -7.63 -2.87 -21.05
CA ILE A 295 -7.03 -1.82 -21.88
C ILE A 295 -5.50 -1.78 -21.76
N LEU A 296 -4.96 -2.02 -20.57
CA LEU A 296 -3.51 -1.97 -20.36
C LEU A 296 -2.82 -3.15 -21.02
N THR A 297 -3.34 -4.37 -20.91
CA THR A 297 -2.75 -5.56 -21.56
C THR A 297 -2.91 -5.54 -23.08
N GLN A 298 -4.01 -4.95 -23.57
CA GLN A 298 -4.25 -4.77 -24.99
C GLN A 298 -3.26 -3.77 -25.61
N VAL A 299 -3.06 -2.61 -24.98
CA VAL A 299 -2.18 -1.56 -25.54
C VAL A 299 -0.70 -1.84 -25.28
N PHE A 300 -0.35 -2.35 -24.10
CA PHE A 300 1.03 -2.49 -23.64
C PHE A 300 1.33 -3.93 -23.24
N GLU A 301 2.35 -4.53 -23.85
CA GLU A 301 2.71 -5.93 -23.60
C GLU A 301 3.31 -6.17 -22.23
N GLU A 302 3.98 -5.15 -21.70
CA GLU A 302 4.66 -5.14 -20.42
C GLU A 302 3.71 -5.22 -19.23
N PHE A 303 2.40 -5.13 -19.49
CA PHE A 303 1.32 -5.35 -18.54
C PHE A 303 0.75 -6.77 -18.58
N VAL A 304 0.99 -7.52 -19.66
CA VAL A 304 0.60 -8.94 -19.75
C VAL A 304 1.32 -9.71 -18.64
N ASN A 305 0.56 -10.49 -17.88
CA ASN A 305 1.06 -11.28 -16.76
C ASN A 305 1.82 -10.51 -15.67
N LEU A 306 1.63 -9.18 -15.59
CA LEU A 306 2.29 -8.37 -14.57
C LEU A 306 1.71 -8.69 -13.18
N PRO A 307 2.53 -9.08 -12.17
CA PRO A 307 2.02 -9.41 -10.84
C PRO A 307 1.21 -8.28 -10.19
N ASN A 308 1.65 -7.02 -10.36
CA ASN A 308 0.93 -5.85 -9.83
C ASN A 308 -0.43 -5.63 -10.50
N LEU A 309 -0.59 -6.07 -11.75
CA LEU A 309 -1.86 -5.98 -12.47
C LEU A 309 -2.81 -7.09 -12.07
N HIS A 310 -2.30 -8.31 -11.88
CA HIS A 310 -3.05 -9.46 -11.35
C HIS A 310 -3.81 -9.15 -10.05
N LEU A 311 -3.24 -8.28 -9.19
CA LEU A 311 -3.90 -7.85 -7.95
C LEU A 311 -5.30 -7.24 -8.16
N ASN A 312 -5.63 -6.78 -9.38
CA ASN A 312 -6.98 -6.31 -9.72
C ASN A 312 -8.05 -7.38 -9.45
N PHE A 313 -7.76 -8.67 -9.66
CA PHE A 313 -8.72 -9.75 -9.37
C PHE A 313 -9.10 -9.85 -7.89
N HIS A 314 -8.23 -9.38 -7.00
CA HIS A 314 -8.38 -9.55 -5.54
C HIS A 314 -8.90 -8.29 -4.85
N PHE A 315 -8.85 -7.13 -5.50
CA PHE A 315 -9.25 -5.87 -4.86
C PHE A 315 -10.74 -5.80 -4.52
N LEU A 316 -11.63 -6.39 -5.31
CA LEU A 316 -13.05 -6.45 -4.95
C LEU A 316 -13.25 -7.26 -3.65
N LEU A 317 -12.60 -8.42 -3.54
CA LEU A 317 -12.62 -9.24 -2.33
C LEU A 317 -12.16 -8.42 -1.11
N HIS A 318 -10.99 -7.79 -1.20
CA HIS A 318 -10.48 -6.97 -0.10
C HIS A 318 -11.38 -5.78 0.24
N ALA A 319 -11.96 -5.12 -0.77
CA ALA A 319 -12.91 -4.04 -0.54
C ALA A 319 -14.13 -4.54 0.25
N ARG A 320 -14.69 -5.70 -0.11
CA ARG A 320 -15.83 -6.29 0.61
C ARG A 320 -15.47 -6.71 2.03
N THR A 321 -14.32 -7.33 2.22
CA THR A 321 -13.84 -7.76 3.55
C THR A 321 -13.63 -6.58 4.49
N TYR A 322 -13.02 -5.50 3.99
CA TYR A 322 -12.61 -4.37 4.82
C TYR A 322 -13.45 -3.11 4.60
N ALA A 323 -14.65 -3.26 4.01
CA ALA A 323 -15.57 -2.22 3.56
C ALA A 323 -15.03 -1.26 2.46
N THR A 324 -13.72 -0.99 2.40
CA THR A 324 -13.08 -0.20 1.34
C THR A 324 -11.62 -0.63 1.19
N LEU A 325 -11.01 -0.39 0.01
CA LEU A 325 -9.56 -0.56 -0.17
C LEU A 325 -8.75 0.49 0.62
N SER A 326 -9.35 1.65 0.88
CA SER A 326 -8.76 2.71 1.72
C SER A 326 -8.44 2.27 3.14
N ASN A 327 -9.07 1.20 3.63
CA ASN A 327 -8.91 0.70 5.00
C ASN A 327 -7.71 -0.23 5.18
N THR A 328 -7.15 -0.74 4.08
CA THR A 328 -6.00 -1.66 4.09
C THR A 328 -4.77 -1.06 3.41
N GLN A 329 -4.87 0.17 2.93
CA GLN A 329 -3.75 0.88 2.30
C GLN A 329 -2.67 1.24 3.33
N VAL A 330 -1.41 1.28 2.89
CA VAL A 330 -0.26 1.58 3.76
C VAL A 330 0.23 3.04 3.69
N GLY A 331 -0.49 3.95 3.02
CA GLY A 331 -0.04 5.34 2.81
C GLY A 331 0.31 6.10 4.10
N ILE A 332 -0.42 5.87 5.20
CA ILE A 332 -0.11 6.48 6.50
C ILE A 332 1.19 5.93 7.09
N LYS A 333 1.45 4.62 6.91
CA LYS A 333 2.70 3.99 7.37
C LYS A 333 3.90 4.58 6.65
N GLU A 334 3.79 4.83 5.35
CA GLU A 334 4.84 5.50 4.58
C GLU A 334 5.13 6.92 5.09
N MET A 335 4.08 7.67 5.47
CA MET A 335 4.24 8.99 6.07
C MET A 335 4.96 8.93 7.42
N ILE A 336 4.56 8.02 8.31
CA ILE A 336 5.20 7.79 9.60
C ILE A 336 6.68 7.42 9.40
N HIS A 337 6.96 6.52 8.47
CA HIS A 337 8.31 6.07 8.19
C HIS A 337 9.21 7.22 7.69
N ARG A 338 8.74 8.05 6.77
CA ARG A 338 9.52 9.22 6.31
C ARG A 338 9.85 10.17 7.46
N ILE A 339 8.92 10.37 8.38
CA ILE A 339 9.14 11.23 9.55
C ILE A 339 10.25 10.65 10.42
N PHE A 340 10.22 9.34 10.70
CA PHE A 340 11.32 8.69 11.43
C PHE A 340 12.66 8.78 10.69
N LYS A 341 12.69 8.52 9.38
CA LYS A 341 13.89 8.68 8.54
C LYS A 341 14.50 10.08 8.62
N SER A 342 13.67 11.12 8.51
CA SER A 342 14.12 12.52 8.68
C SER A 342 14.71 12.81 10.07
N MET A 343 14.24 12.09 11.11
CA MET A 343 14.76 12.20 12.47
C MET A 343 16.08 11.45 12.64
N VAL A 344 16.31 10.33 11.94
CA VAL A 344 17.58 9.57 12.00
C VAL A 344 18.78 10.48 11.73
N LEU A 345 18.67 11.36 10.73
CA LEU A 345 19.72 12.32 10.38
C LEU A 345 20.10 13.28 11.52
N LYS A 346 19.20 13.46 12.50
CA LYS A 346 19.36 14.34 13.67
C LYS A 346 19.77 13.59 14.94
N THR A 347 20.00 12.27 14.86
CA THR A 347 20.50 11.46 15.99
C THR A 347 22.03 11.35 15.97
N ASN A 348 22.61 10.86 17.08
CA ASN A 348 24.04 10.56 17.15
C ASN A 348 24.46 9.31 16.33
N ARG A 349 23.49 8.64 15.68
CA ARG A 349 23.62 7.43 14.85
C ARG A 349 24.17 6.19 15.56
N LYS A 350 24.35 6.22 16.89
CA LYS A 350 24.85 5.07 17.68
C LYS A 350 23.71 4.21 18.20
N THR A 351 22.65 4.82 18.72
CA THR A 351 21.50 4.13 19.34
C THR A 351 20.18 4.65 18.76
N VAL A 352 20.12 4.75 17.43
CA VAL A 352 19.00 5.35 16.67
C VAL A 352 17.65 4.81 17.13
N GLU A 353 17.54 3.49 17.25
CA GLU A 353 16.32 2.79 17.67
C GLU A 353 15.82 3.30 19.03
N LEU A 354 16.70 3.33 20.02
CA LEU A 354 16.40 3.78 21.37
C LEU A 354 16.05 5.28 21.40
N ASP A 355 16.79 6.09 20.65
CA ASP A 355 16.56 7.54 20.58
C ASP A 355 15.20 7.86 19.95
N LEU A 356 14.83 7.16 18.87
CA LEU A 356 13.54 7.31 18.21
C LEU A 356 12.40 6.82 19.10
N ILE A 357 12.55 5.67 19.79
CA ILE A 357 11.55 5.14 20.72
C ILE A 357 11.38 6.08 21.93
N LYS A 358 12.47 6.57 22.53
CA LYS A 358 12.40 7.55 23.62
C LYS A 358 11.65 8.79 23.20
N ARG A 359 12.00 9.37 22.05
CA ARG A 359 11.31 10.55 21.50
C ARG A 359 9.82 10.26 21.26
N TYR A 360 9.50 9.13 20.64
CA TYR A 360 8.12 8.73 20.37
C TYR A 360 7.32 8.57 21.69
N ASN A 361 7.88 7.86 22.68
CA ASN A 361 7.26 7.66 23.98
C ASN A 361 7.08 8.97 24.75
N THR A 362 8.05 9.89 24.72
CA THR A 362 7.92 11.21 25.33
C THR A 362 6.78 12.00 24.71
N ILE A 363 6.68 12.02 23.37
CA ILE A 363 5.59 12.73 22.68
C ILE A 363 4.25 12.06 22.99
N PHE A 364 4.20 10.73 22.99
CA PHE A 364 2.97 9.99 23.30
C PHE A 364 2.50 10.23 24.75
N ALA A 365 3.43 10.30 25.71
CA ALA A 365 3.13 10.62 27.10
C ALA A 365 2.62 12.06 27.27
N ILE A 366 3.28 13.05 26.65
CA ILE A 366 2.82 14.45 26.64
C ILE A 366 1.40 14.51 26.08
N ARG A 367 1.14 13.78 25.01
CA ARG A 367 -0.18 13.73 24.41
C ARG A 367 -1.23 13.08 25.32
N HIS A 368 -0.90 11.96 25.97
CA HIS A 368 -1.80 11.35 26.95
C HIS A 368 -2.22 12.36 28.03
N LEU A 369 -1.28 13.17 28.52
CA LEU A 369 -1.57 14.22 29.50
C LEU A 369 -2.45 15.34 28.92
N ILE A 370 -2.21 15.78 27.68
CA ILE A 370 -3.04 16.80 26.98
C ILE A 370 -4.47 16.30 26.77
N ASP A 371 -4.64 15.02 26.40
CA ASP A 371 -5.95 14.39 26.19
C ASP A 371 -6.71 14.15 27.52
N GLY A 372 -6.21 14.68 28.66
CA GLY A 372 -6.83 14.57 29.99
C GLY A 372 -6.46 13.29 30.74
N GLY A 373 -5.50 12.52 30.23
CA GLY A 373 -4.96 11.33 30.87
C GLY A 373 -4.29 11.65 32.21
N THR A 374 -4.47 10.76 33.17
CA THR A 374 -3.91 10.88 34.52
C THR A 374 -2.93 9.75 34.78
N ASP A 375 -1.71 10.08 35.18
CA ASP A 375 -0.77 9.11 35.72
C ASP A 375 -1.03 8.96 37.23
N ARG A 376 -1.46 7.78 37.66
CA ARG A 376 -1.82 7.47 39.06
C ARG A 376 -0.67 7.70 40.05
N ARG A 377 0.58 7.77 39.58
CA ARG A 377 1.75 8.11 40.40
C ARG A 377 1.78 9.59 40.79
N PHE A 378 1.01 10.45 40.11
CA PHE A 378 0.93 11.88 40.38
C PHE A 378 -0.50 12.26 40.78
N SER A 379 -0.63 12.95 41.92
CA SER A 379 -1.93 13.28 42.54
C SER A 379 -2.63 14.51 41.94
N ARG A 380 -2.00 15.21 40.99
CA ARG A 380 -2.54 16.43 40.37
C ARG A 380 -2.72 16.27 38.87
N SER A 381 -3.91 16.60 38.36
CA SER A 381 -4.09 16.89 36.94
C SER A 381 -3.23 18.10 36.58
N SER A 382 -2.42 17.97 35.55
CA SER A 382 -1.46 19.00 35.18
C SER A 382 -2.15 20.09 34.34
N ASN A 383 -2.83 21.02 35.03
CA ASN A 383 -3.56 22.14 34.40
C ASN A 383 -2.67 22.97 33.42
N GLY A 384 -1.35 22.89 33.56
CA GLY A 384 -0.36 23.52 32.67
C GLY A 384 -0.34 22.96 31.22
N PHE A 385 -0.66 21.68 31.02
CA PHE A 385 -0.70 21.10 29.66
C PHE A 385 -1.99 21.48 28.92
N THR A 386 -3.10 21.61 29.66
CA THR A 386 -4.38 22.09 29.12
C THR A 386 -4.31 23.56 28.70
N SER A 387 -3.51 24.37 29.39
CA SER A 387 -3.22 25.75 28.97
C SER A 387 -2.25 25.85 27.80
N LEU A 388 -1.26 24.95 27.68
CA LEU A 388 -0.37 24.87 26.50
C LEU A 388 -1.14 24.60 25.19
N GLN A 389 -2.17 23.76 25.25
CA GLN A 389 -3.05 23.48 24.10
C GLN A 389 -3.80 24.74 23.64
N LYS A 390 -4.13 25.65 24.56
CA LYS A 390 -4.82 26.91 24.26
C LYS A 390 -3.86 27.97 23.71
N SER A 391 -2.62 28.02 24.21
CA SER A 391 -1.64 29.04 23.84
C SER A 391 -0.92 28.77 22.52
N ASP A 392 -0.70 27.50 22.17
CA ASP A 392 0.14 27.17 21.00
C ASP A 392 -0.38 25.95 20.23
N LYS A 393 -1.59 26.08 19.65
CA LYS A 393 -2.21 25.03 18.83
C LYS A 393 -1.25 24.48 17.76
N SER A 394 -0.40 25.33 17.18
CA SER A 394 0.51 25.02 16.07
C SER A 394 1.60 24.00 16.42
N LEU A 395 2.10 24.04 17.66
CA LEU A 395 3.08 23.08 18.20
C LEU A 395 2.51 21.66 18.27
N PHE A 396 1.18 21.55 18.30
CA PHE A 396 0.45 20.29 18.44
C PHE A 396 -0.28 19.86 17.16
N THR A 397 -0.50 20.77 16.20
CA THR A 397 -1.19 20.46 14.93
C THR A 397 -0.34 19.70 13.92
N ASN A 398 0.99 19.86 13.93
CA ASN A 398 1.87 19.30 12.88
C ASN A 398 2.33 17.84 13.11
N TRP A 399 1.67 17.11 14.02
CA TRP A 399 1.85 15.66 14.19
C TRP A 399 0.58 14.99 14.73
N TYR A 400 -0.23 15.66 15.57
CA TYR A 400 -1.36 15.02 16.25
C TYR A 400 -2.58 15.93 16.51
N VAL A 401 -3.59 15.77 15.63
CA VAL A 401 -5.00 16.21 15.72
C VAL A 401 -5.33 17.63 15.27
N THR A 402 -6.20 17.70 14.25
CA THR A 402 -7.27 18.72 14.16
C THR A 402 -8.57 18.01 13.77
N GLU A 403 -9.68 18.46 14.36
CA GLU A 403 -11.04 18.23 13.83
C GLU A 403 -11.25 18.92 12.47
N ASP A 404 -10.31 19.79 12.08
CA ASP A 404 -10.33 20.52 10.82
C ASP A 404 -9.58 19.80 9.69
N ASN A 405 -10.29 19.66 8.58
CA ASN A 405 -10.00 18.91 7.35
C ASN A 405 -8.80 19.43 6.51
N SER A 406 -7.71 19.93 7.09
CA SER A 406 -6.61 20.55 6.32
C SER A 406 -5.26 19.86 6.50
N PHE A 407 -5.11 18.65 5.97
CA PHE A 407 -3.79 18.14 5.59
C PHE A 407 -3.68 18.16 4.07
N SER A 408 -2.95 19.14 3.53
CA SER A 408 -2.48 19.13 2.15
C SER A 408 -1.30 18.17 2.01
N GLN A 409 -1.26 17.49 0.88
CA GLN A 409 -0.55 16.23 0.66
C GLN A 409 0.94 16.46 0.31
N ASP A 410 1.47 17.66 0.55
CA ASP A 410 2.45 18.29 -0.35
C ASP A 410 3.90 18.37 0.15
N ASP A 411 4.24 17.98 1.37
CA ASP A 411 5.58 18.27 1.90
C ASP A 411 6.51 17.04 1.96
N TYR A 412 6.91 16.46 0.82
CA TYR A 412 7.67 15.19 0.81
C TYR A 412 8.97 15.24 -0.01
N GLU A 413 10.12 15.12 0.66
CA GLU A 413 11.43 14.83 0.06
C GLU A 413 12.11 13.61 0.70
N ASN A 414 12.80 12.87 -0.18
CA ASN A 414 13.86 11.86 -0.03
C ASN A 414 13.62 10.62 0.86
N GLU A 415 13.73 9.43 0.26
CA GLU A 415 14.76 8.44 0.62
C GLU A 415 14.71 7.13 -0.20
N THR A 416 15.88 6.53 -0.40
CA THR A 416 16.15 5.15 -0.86
C THR A 416 15.94 4.10 0.25
N GLY A 417 15.83 2.84 -0.17
CA GLY A 417 15.15 1.75 0.55
C GLY A 417 15.83 1.17 1.79
N GLY A 418 14.97 0.66 2.69
CA GLY A 418 15.28 -0.21 3.83
C GLY A 418 14.00 -0.97 4.23
N ASN A 419 14.14 -2.19 4.73
CA ASN A 419 13.03 -3.09 5.09
C ASN A 419 12.12 -2.46 6.15
N LYS A 420 10.81 -2.52 5.92
CA LYS A 420 9.79 -1.81 6.70
C LYS A 420 8.91 -2.82 7.43
N VAL A 421 8.67 -2.71 8.73
CA VAL A 421 7.54 -3.38 9.38
C VAL A 421 6.85 -2.41 10.32
N ALA A 422 5.55 -2.19 10.13
CA ALA A 422 4.71 -1.51 11.09
C ALA A 422 3.48 -2.37 11.32
N ILE A 423 3.22 -2.75 12.56
CA ILE A 423 2.01 -3.49 12.95
C ILE A 423 1.03 -2.45 13.46
N ILE A 424 -0.17 -2.40 12.86
CA ILE A 424 -1.26 -1.56 13.35
C ILE A 424 -2.15 -2.46 14.19
N LEU A 425 -2.27 -2.12 15.47
CA LEU A 425 -3.32 -2.65 16.33
C LEU A 425 -4.63 -1.96 15.92
N LEU A 426 -5.57 -2.75 15.41
CA LEU A 426 -6.93 -2.31 15.10
C LEU A 426 -7.90 -2.72 16.20
#